data_AF-A0AAV5MDI3-F1
#
_entry.id   AF-A0AAV5MDI3-F1
#
_cell.length_a   1.000
_cell.length_b   1.000
_cell.length_c   1.000
_cell.angle_alpha   90.00
_cell.angle_beta   90.00
_cell.angle_gamma   90.00
#
_symmetry.space_group_name_H-M   'P 1'
#
loop_
_entity.id
_entity.type
_entity.pdbx_description
1 polymer ?
#
loop_
_entity_poly.entity_id
_entity_poly.type
_entity_poly.pdbx_seq_one_letter_code
_entity_poly.pdbx_strand_id
1 'polypeptide(L)' 'MASDDPPNSINRSGNQTTDFSSIDQYNNPFYLHPSDNPGNMLVSTPLTDDNYATWRRAVIIALTAKNKLSFVDGNLP' A
#
# COMPACT_ATOMS: atom_id res chain seq x y z
N MET A 1 -56.15 -17.95 12.84
CA MET A 1 -55.25 -17.46 11.78
C MET A 1 -54.58 -16.22 12.36
N ALA A 2 -53.57 -16.38 13.21
CA ALA A 2 -52.18 -16.71 12.91
C ALA A 2 -51.36 -15.46 12.54
N SER A 3 -50.63 -14.99 13.56
CA SER A 3 -49.38 -14.20 13.56
C SER A 3 -49.40 -12.75 13.08
N ASP A 4 -49.35 -11.84 14.06
CA ASP A 4 -48.69 -10.54 13.92
C ASP A 4 -47.18 -10.78 13.65
N ASP A 5 -46.71 -10.47 12.44
CA ASP A 5 -45.27 -10.39 12.16
C ASP A 5 -44.76 -9.00 12.56
N PRO A 6 -43.65 -8.88 13.32
CA PRO A 6 -43.06 -7.59 13.64
C PRO A 6 -42.36 -7.00 12.39
N PRO A 7 -42.20 -5.68 12.29
CA PRO A 7 -41.38 -5.09 11.23
C PRO A 7 -39.94 -5.55 11.43
N ASN A 8 -39.44 -6.29 10.44
CA ASN A 8 -38.06 -6.73 10.35
C ASN A 8 -37.12 -5.52 10.53
N SER A 9 -36.37 -5.50 11.64
CA SER A 9 -35.35 -4.49 11.89
C SER A 9 -34.24 -4.66 10.87
N ILE A 10 -34.28 -3.88 9.79
CA ILE A 10 -33.17 -3.77 8.84
C ILE A 10 -32.05 -3.01 9.56
N ASN A 11 -31.25 -3.74 10.33
CA ASN A 11 -29.93 -3.33 10.74
C ASN A 11 -29.01 -3.36 9.52
N ARG A 12 -29.22 -2.42 8.58
CA ARG A 12 -28.17 -2.03 7.64
C ARG A 12 -27.32 -0.98 8.32
N SER A 13 -26.48 -1.43 9.26
CA SER A 13 -25.22 -0.72 9.53
C SER A 13 -24.29 -1.00 8.36
N GLY A 14 -24.66 -0.48 7.19
CA GLY A 14 -23.71 -0.14 6.16
C GLY A 14 -23.10 1.17 6.62
N ASN A 15 -22.18 1.09 7.58
CA ASN A 15 -21.27 2.20 7.83
C ASN A 15 -20.39 2.31 6.58
N GLN A 16 -20.91 2.95 5.53
CA GLN A 16 -20.06 3.65 4.58
C GLN A 16 -19.55 4.90 5.30
N THR A 17 -18.68 4.67 6.28
CA THR A 17 -17.75 5.70 6.68
C THR A 17 -16.71 5.67 5.57
N THR A 18 -16.85 6.58 4.61
CA THR A 18 -15.75 6.94 3.72
C THR A 18 -14.56 7.21 4.62
N ASP A 19 -13.61 6.29 4.60
CA ASP A 19 -12.55 6.24 5.56
C ASP A 19 -11.56 7.35 5.26
N PHE A 20 -11.80 8.53 5.84
CA PHE A 20 -10.86 9.65 5.81
C PHE A 20 -9.50 9.27 6.43
N SER A 21 -9.39 8.13 7.15
CA SER A 21 -8.11 7.63 7.67
C SER A 21 -7.25 6.91 6.61
N SER A 22 -7.85 6.52 5.48
CA SER A 22 -7.11 5.87 4.38
C SER A 22 -6.13 6.82 3.67
N ILE A 23 -6.44 8.13 3.63
CA ILE A 23 -5.58 9.15 2.99
C ILE A 23 -4.31 9.37 3.81
N ASP A 24 -4.40 9.31 5.13
CA ASP A 24 -3.25 9.51 6.03
C ASP A 24 -2.30 8.30 6.06
N GLN A 25 -2.81 7.10 5.78
CA GLN A 25 -1.99 5.89 5.70
C GLN A 25 -0.98 5.95 4.55
N TYR A 26 -1.35 6.48 3.38
CA TYR A 26 -0.40 6.63 2.27
C TYR A 26 0.72 7.66 2.54
N ASN A 27 0.49 8.58 3.48
CA ASN A 27 1.48 9.56 3.92
C ASN A 27 2.28 9.08 5.13
N ASN A 28 1.89 7.97 5.76
CA ASN A 28 2.66 7.36 6.83
C ASN A 28 3.85 6.60 6.22
N PRO A 29 5.09 7.01 6.49
CA PRO A 29 6.27 6.37 5.93
C PRO A 29 6.38 4.89 6.30
N PHE A 30 5.75 4.44 7.39
CA PHE A 30 5.80 3.05 7.87
C PHE A 30 4.58 2.22 7.45
N TYR A 31 3.69 2.76 6.63
CA TYR A 31 2.54 2.01 6.15
C TYR A 31 2.97 0.94 5.13
N LEU A 32 2.53 -0.30 5.39
CA LEU A 32 2.71 -1.42 4.48
C LEU A 32 1.39 -1.70 3.77
N HIS A 33 1.35 -1.50 2.45
CA HIS A 33 0.14 -1.76 1.69
C HIS A 33 -0.11 -3.28 1.62
N PRO A 34 -1.35 -3.80 1.78
CA PRO A 34 -1.63 -5.24 1.74
C PRO A 34 -1.22 -5.95 0.45
N SER A 35 -1.09 -5.22 -0.67
CA SER A 35 -0.58 -5.75 -1.94
C SER A 35 0.95 -5.71 -2.07
N ASP A 36 1.67 -5.24 -1.05
CA ASP A 36 3.12 -5.25 -1.06
C ASP A 36 3.66 -6.67 -0.87
N ASN A 37 4.35 -7.15 -1.90
CA ASN A 37 5.00 -8.43 -1.87
C ASN A 37 6.52 -8.27 -1.63
N PRO A 38 7.08 -8.77 -0.52
CA PRO A 38 8.53 -8.75 -0.27
C PRO A 38 9.32 -9.60 -1.27
N GLY A 39 8.68 -10.51 -2.00
CA GLY A 39 9.30 -11.30 -3.08
C GLY A 39 9.26 -10.64 -4.46
N ASN A 40 8.72 -9.43 -4.60
CA ASN A 40 8.69 -8.76 -5.90
C ASN A 40 10.08 -8.23 -6.29
N MET A 41 10.53 -8.63 -7.48
CA MET A 41 11.77 -8.14 -8.08
C MET A 41 11.64 -6.65 -8.44
N LEU A 42 12.51 -5.81 -7.87
CA LEU A 42 12.51 -4.35 -8.11
C LEU A 42 13.04 -4.01 -9.51
N VAL A 43 14.11 -4.69 -9.94
CA VAL A 43 14.77 -4.50 -11.23
C VAL A 43 15.11 -5.89 -11.77
N SER A 44 14.68 -6.18 -13.00
CA SER A 44 14.91 -7.48 -13.65
C SER A 44 16.34 -7.67 -14.14
N THR A 45 17.05 -6.58 -14.37
CA THR A 45 18.46 -6.58 -14.76
C THR A 45 19.35 -6.86 -13.54
N PRO A 46 20.16 -7.93 -13.54
CA PRO A 46 21.13 -8.18 -12.49
C PRO A 46 22.18 -7.07 -12.41
N LEU A 47 22.68 -6.77 -11.21
CA LEU A 47 23.79 -5.85 -11.01
C LEU A 47 25.09 -6.48 -11.50
N THR A 48 25.86 -5.73 -12.29
CA THR A 48 27.21 -6.06 -12.75
C THR A 48 28.14 -4.87 -12.52
N ASP A 49 29.45 -5.05 -12.69
CA ASP A 49 30.43 -3.99 -12.47
C ASP A 49 30.20 -2.77 -13.37
N ASP A 50 29.79 -3.00 -14.63
CA ASP A 50 29.64 -1.94 -15.63
C ASP A 50 28.26 -1.25 -15.61
N ASN A 51 27.24 -1.84 -14.99
CA ASN A 51 25.86 -1.38 -15.11
C ASN A 51 25.32 -0.61 -13.90
N TYR A 52 26.16 -0.36 -12.90
CA TYR A 52 25.76 0.25 -11.62
C TYR A 52 24.94 1.53 -11.79
N ALA A 53 25.35 2.45 -12.67
CA ALA A 53 24.64 3.72 -12.86
C ALA A 53 23.21 3.52 -13.37
N THR A 54 23.02 2.61 -14.33
CA THR A 54 21.71 2.27 -14.89
C THR A 54 20.87 1.50 -13.88
N TRP A 55 21.47 0.52 -13.21
CA TRP A 55 20.82 -0.28 -12.18
C TRP A 55 20.33 0.58 -11.00
N ARG A 56 21.19 1.47 -10.48
CA ARG A 56 20.85 2.40 -9.40
C ARG A 56 19.66 3.28 -9.77
N ARG A 57 19.63 3.83 -10.99
CA ARG A 57 18.49 4.65 -11.46
C ARG A 57 17.21 3.83 -11.50
N ALA A 58 17.26 2.60 -12.01
CA ALA A 58 16.11 1.71 -12.07
C ALA A 58 15.57 1.38 -10.66
N VAL A 59 16.46 1.09 -9.70
CA VAL A 59 16.07 0.85 -8.29
C VAL A 59 15.41 2.09 -7.67
N ILE A 60 16.01 3.27 -7.84
CA ILE A 60 15.44 4.52 -7.32
C ILE A 60 14.04 4.75 -7.88
N ILE A 61 13.84 4.63 -9.20
CA ILE A 61 12.53 4.82 -9.84
C ILE A 61 11.50 3.83 -9.30
N ALA A 62 11.85 2.54 -9.21
CA ALA A 62 10.96 1.51 -8.70
C ALA A 62 10.54 1.76 -7.24
N LEU A 63 11.47 2.20 -6.40
CA LEU A 63 11.18 2.52 -5.00
C LEU A 63 10.37 3.81 -4.86
N THR A 64 10.67 4.85 -5.63
CA THR A 64 9.90 6.10 -5.63
C THR A 64 8.46 5.85 -6.07
N ALA A 65 8.23 5.02 -7.10
CA ALA A 65 6.88 4.67 -7.54
C ALA A 65 6.04 3.98 -6.46
N LYS A 66 6.69 3.39 -5.45
CA LYS A 66 6.06 2.73 -4.31
C LYS A 66 6.09 3.57 -3.02
N ASN A 67 6.59 4.82 -3.06
CA ASN A 67 6.88 5.64 -1.89
C ASN A 67 7.81 4.96 -0.86
N LYS A 68 8.81 4.21 -1.34
CA LYS A 68 9.74 3.42 -0.49
C LYS A 68 11.20 3.87 -0.54
N LEU A 69 11.52 4.94 -1.27
CA LEU A 69 12.90 5.40 -1.40
C LEU A 69 13.51 5.76 -0.03
N SER A 70 12.70 6.33 0.85
CA SER A 70 13.07 6.78 2.19
C SER A 70 13.69 5.66 3.06
N PHE A 71 13.29 4.40 2.82
CA PHE A 71 13.78 3.25 3.57
C PHE A 71 15.22 2.87 3.24
N VAL A 72 15.70 3.21 2.04
CA VAL A 72 17.05 2.84 1.60
C VAL A 72 18.03 4.01 1.65
N ASP A 73 17.53 5.24 1.56
CA ASP A 73 18.36 6.45 1.59
C ASP A 73 18.58 6.99 3.02
N GLY A 74 17.89 6.43 4.02
CA GLY A 74 18.04 6.81 5.43
C GLY A 74 17.36 8.13 5.79
N ASN A 75 16.48 8.64 4.93
CA ASN A 75 15.74 9.89 5.17
C ASN A 75 14.46 9.69 6.02
N LEU A 76 14.23 8.48 6.54
CA LEU A 76 13.17 8.23 7.51
C LEU A 76 13.57 8.75 8.90
N PRO A 77 12.63 9.33 9.67
CA PRO A 77 12.86 9.76 11.05
C PRO A 77 13.16 8.61 12.02
#